data_AF-A0A0H3F6U3-F1
#
_entry.id   AF-A0A0H3F6U3-F1
#
_cell.length_a   1.000
_cell.length_b   1.000
_cell.length_c   1.000
_cell.angle_alpha   90.00
_cell.angle_beta   90.00
_cell.angle_gamma   90.00
#
_symmetry.space_group_name_H-M   'P 1'
#
loop_
_entity.id
_entity.type
_entity.pdbx_description
1 polymer ?
#
loop_
_entity_poly.entity_id
_entity_poly.type
_entity_poly.pdbx_seq_one_letter_code
_entity_poly.pdbx_strand_id
1 'polypeptide(L)'
;MINRLRQYINKTNGTYSFFNQVTYIQQNKWVANNPRNLGGAWLGSHRDSESKQIQYGLRGACYGLSAAYLITGRDWSSFKCFINTSASHRLILGIMNIQEQNSALAYKQAKLKAQKSLFDNFHRKGHSPNVNYMRTQDAYHLIMKNEGRLICLKTSTLPQASTTAARIEGLVKSLRQDSLYEIGIYKGCKGGHSIAIRTDGNMIKLFDANIGEISYNYNTKQIMHFVEALCIVFDGCYKNYNRITVDEYYR
;
A
#
# COMPACT_ATOMS: atom_id res chain seq x y z
N MET A 1 -13.79 -2.00 15.70
CA MET A 1 -12.86 -0.88 15.42
C MET A 1 -13.55 0.24 14.63
N ILE A 2 -14.06 0.00 13.41
CA ILE A 2 -14.58 1.05 12.51
C ILE A 2 -15.65 1.95 13.15
N ASN A 3 -16.61 1.38 13.89
CA ASN A 3 -17.63 2.19 14.58
C ASN A 3 -17.04 3.16 15.60
N ARG A 4 -16.02 2.73 16.37
CA ARG A 4 -15.31 3.57 17.33
C ARG A 4 -14.55 4.69 16.62
N LEU A 5 -13.88 4.37 15.51
CA LEU A 5 -13.16 5.34 14.69
C LEU A 5 -14.12 6.41 14.14
N ARG A 6 -15.23 6.00 13.53
CA ARG A 6 -16.25 6.91 12.98
C ARG A 6 -16.85 7.82 14.06
N GLN A 7 -17.19 7.25 15.22
CA GLN A 7 -17.70 8.04 16.35
C GLN A 7 -16.67 9.07 16.82
N TYR A 8 -15.40 8.69 16.92
CA TYR A 8 -14.32 9.60 17.32
C TYR A 8 -14.14 10.74 16.30
N ILE A 9 -14.07 10.42 15.01
CA ILE A 9 -13.89 11.41 13.93
C ILE A 9 -15.04 12.42 13.93
N ASN A 10 -16.28 11.95 14.03
CA ASN A 10 -17.45 12.82 14.08
C ASN A 10 -17.43 13.75 15.31
N LYS A 11 -17.02 13.25 16.48
CA LYS A 11 -16.93 14.05 17.71
C LYS A 11 -15.82 15.10 17.68
N THR A 12 -14.83 14.93 16.82
CA THR A 12 -13.64 15.80 16.74
C THR A 12 -13.65 16.72 15.51
N ASN A 13 -14.79 16.80 14.81
CA ASN A 13 -14.98 17.59 13.58
C ASN A 13 -14.06 17.18 12.43
N GLY A 14 -13.65 15.92 12.37
CA GLY A 14 -13.02 15.35 11.17
C GLY A 14 -14.07 14.85 10.17
N THR A 15 -13.62 14.47 8.98
CA THR A 15 -14.46 13.81 7.97
C THR A 15 -13.99 12.36 7.78
N TYR A 16 -14.96 11.46 7.62
CA TYR A 16 -14.72 10.04 7.37
C TYR A 16 -15.49 9.57 6.15
N SER A 17 -14.79 8.91 5.24
CA SER A 17 -15.38 8.31 4.05
C SER A 17 -15.01 6.84 3.93
N PHE A 18 -15.99 5.95 4.02
CA PHE A 18 -15.75 4.50 4.03
C PHE A 18 -15.26 3.96 2.67
N PHE A 19 -14.33 3.02 2.72
CA PHE A 19 -13.89 2.19 1.59
C PHE A 19 -13.50 0.79 2.06
N ASN A 20 -13.66 -0.20 1.18
CA ASN A 20 -13.24 -1.57 1.44
C ASN A 20 -12.68 -2.21 0.16
N GLN A 21 -11.40 -2.56 0.19
CA GLN A 21 -10.72 -3.14 -0.97
C GLN A 21 -11.27 -4.52 -1.35
N VAL A 22 -11.73 -5.33 -0.39
CA VAL A 22 -12.28 -6.66 -0.71
C VAL A 22 -13.52 -6.51 -1.57
N THR A 23 -14.44 -5.64 -1.18
CA THR A 23 -15.62 -5.29 -1.99
C THR A 23 -15.23 -4.75 -3.35
N TYR A 24 -14.25 -3.84 -3.41
CA TYR A 24 -13.79 -3.25 -4.68
C TYR A 24 -13.17 -4.29 -5.63
N ILE A 25 -12.32 -5.19 -5.12
CA ILE A 25 -11.70 -6.29 -5.89
C ILE A 25 -12.78 -7.24 -6.43
N GLN A 26 -13.77 -7.59 -5.60
CA GLN A 26 -14.88 -8.46 -5.97
C GLN A 26 -15.73 -7.85 -7.08
N GLN A 27 -16.10 -6.56 -6.94
CA GLN A 27 -16.87 -5.83 -7.95
C GLN A 27 -16.16 -5.80 -9.31
N ASN A 28 -14.83 -5.69 -9.29
CA ASN A 28 -14.02 -5.64 -10.50
C ASN A 28 -13.60 -7.02 -11.04
N LYS A 29 -14.04 -8.13 -10.42
CA LYS A 29 -13.68 -9.50 -10.82
C LYS A 29 -12.16 -9.72 -10.88
N TRP A 30 -11.45 -9.11 -9.93
CA TRP A 30 -10.00 -9.31 -9.77
C TRP A 30 -9.68 -10.48 -8.82
N VAL A 31 -10.72 -11.14 -8.31
CA VAL A 31 -10.64 -12.41 -7.62
C VAL A 31 -11.57 -13.41 -8.28
N ALA A 32 -11.08 -14.63 -8.49
CA ALA A 32 -11.87 -15.74 -9.02
C ALA A 32 -11.31 -17.08 -8.54
N ASN A 33 -12.17 -18.11 -8.58
CA ASN A 33 -11.77 -19.51 -8.39
C ASN A 33 -11.24 -20.15 -9.69
N ASN A 34 -11.49 -19.50 -10.84
CA ASN A 34 -10.94 -19.88 -12.13
C ASN A 34 -9.99 -18.76 -12.62
N PRO A 35 -8.71 -19.06 -12.88
CA PRO A 35 -7.75 -18.04 -13.31
C PRO A 35 -8.09 -17.38 -14.65
N ARG A 36 -8.95 -17.99 -15.48
CA ARG A 36 -9.43 -17.40 -16.74
C ARG A 36 -10.42 -16.25 -16.55
N ASN A 37 -10.93 -16.07 -15.34
CA ASN A 37 -11.95 -15.08 -15.01
C ASN A 37 -11.39 -13.89 -14.22
N LEU A 38 -10.06 -13.76 -14.13
CA LEU A 38 -9.39 -12.64 -13.51
C LEU A 38 -9.34 -11.51 -14.52
N GLY A 39 -10.10 -10.43 -14.30
CA GLY A 39 -10.19 -9.28 -15.21
C GLY A 39 -8.88 -8.48 -15.37
N GLY A 40 -7.79 -9.12 -15.80
CA GLY A 40 -6.45 -8.57 -15.95
C GLY A 40 -5.53 -8.73 -14.73
N ALA A 41 -6.04 -9.23 -13.59
CA ALA A 41 -5.23 -9.50 -12.41
C ALA A 41 -4.33 -10.73 -12.62
N TRP A 42 -3.05 -10.60 -12.31
CA TRP A 42 -2.06 -11.65 -12.52
C TRP A 42 -2.14 -12.76 -11.47
N LEU A 43 -1.58 -13.92 -11.83
CA LEU A 43 -1.72 -15.20 -11.16
C LEU A 43 -0.87 -15.29 -9.88
N GLY A 44 -1.27 -14.59 -8.83
CA GLY A 44 -0.95 -14.96 -7.47
C GLY A 44 -2.04 -15.89 -6.93
N SER A 45 -1.69 -17.07 -6.43
CA SER A 45 -2.65 -17.99 -5.78
C SER A 45 -2.51 -17.93 -4.27
N HIS A 46 -3.62 -17.70 -3.58
CA HIS A 46 -3.70 -17.68 -2.12
C HIS A 46 -4.74 -18.70 -1.68
N ARG A 47 -4.40 -19.51 -0.67
CA ARG A 47 -5.39 -20.34 0.00
C ARG A 47 -6.12 -19.48 1.01
N ASP A 48 -7.39 -19.19 0.76
CA ASP A 48 -8.26 -18.53 1.71
C ASP A 48 -8.32 -19.32 3.02
N SER A 49 -8.09 -18.63 4.15
CA SER A 49 -7.97 -19.30 5.45
C SER A 49 -9.29 -19.85 5.96
N GLU A 50 -10.41 -19.26 5.54
CA GLU A 50 -11.76 -19.66 5.97
C GLU A 50 -12.31 -20.79 5.10
N SER A 51 -12.36 -20.59 3.78
CA SER A 51 -12.91 -21.59 2.84
C SER A 51 -11.92 -22.69 2.46
N LYS A 52 -10.63 -22.52 2.76
CA LYS A 52 -9.51 -23.37 2.28
C LYS A 52 -9.41 -23.47 0.75
N GLN A 53 -10.19 -22.67 -0.01
CA GLN A 53 -10.14 -22.65 -1.46
C GLN A 53 -8.95 -21.82 -1.95
N ILE A 54 -8.42 -22.19 -3.11
CA ILE A 54 -7.42 -21.39 -3.80
C ILE A 54 -8.16 -20.27 -4.52
N GLN A 55 -7.89 -19.03 -4.11
CA GLN A 55 -8.35 -17.83 -4.78
C GLN A 55 -7.16 -17.15 -5.47
N TYR A 56 -7.41 -16.61 -6.65
CA TYR A 56 -6.41 -15.90 -7.42
C TYR A 56 -6.60 -14.38 -7.32
N GLY A 57 -5.52 -13.58 -7.37
CA GLY A 57 -5.59 -12.12 -7.56
C GLY A 57 -5.86 -11.24 -6.33
N LEU A 58 -5.91 -11.80 -5.11
CA LEU A 58 -6.29 -11.08 -3.89
C LEU A 58 -5.20 -10.22 -3.21
N ARG A 59 -3.98 -10.18 -3.73
CA ARG A 59 -2.85 -9.56 -3.01
C ARG A 59 -2.36 -8.29 -3.71
N GLY A 60 -1.94 -7.31 -2.91
CA GLY A 60 -1.28 -6.10 -3.39
C GLY A 60 -2.20 -4.94 -3.81
N ALA A 61 -3.53 -5.12 -3.78
CA ALA A 61 -4.47 -4.08 -4.19
C ALA A 61 -4.32 -2.78 -3.37
N CYS A 62 -3.97 -2.89 -2.08
CA CYS A 62 -3.69 -1.73 -1.25
C CYS A 62 -2.59 -0.83 -1.81
N TYR A 63 -1.56 -1.38 -2.46
CA TYR A 63 -0.47 -0.58 -3.01
C TYR A 63 -0.91 0.21 -4.24
N GLY A 64 -1.66 -0.42 -5.15
CA GLY A 64 -2.24 0.27 -6.31
C GLY A 64 -3.34 1.28 -5.93
N LEU A 65 -4.17 0.96 -4.93
CA LEU A 65 -5.22 1.86 -4.45
C LEU A 65 -4.63 3.10 -3.75
N SER A 66 -3.56 2.92 -2.96
CA SER A 66 -2.79 4.04 -2.40
C SER A 66 -2.22 4.93 -3.50
N ALA A 67 -1.64 4.36 -4.56
CA ALA A 67 -1.18 5.12 -5.73
C ALA A 67 -2.30 5.94 -6.37
N ALA A 68 -3.45 5.32 -6.67
CA ALA A 68 -4.59 6.01 -7.26
C ALA A 68 -5.07 7.19 -6.38
N TYR A 69 -5.04 7.01 -5.06
CA TYR A 69 -5.38 8.06 -4.09
C TYR A 69 -4.33 9.19 -4.05
N LEU A 70 -3.04 8.88 -4.15
CA LEU A 70 -2.00 9.91 -4.25
C LEU A 70 -2.07 10.70 -5.57
N ILE A 71 -2.65 10.14 -6.63
CA ILE A 71 -2.85 10.85 -7.89
C ILE A 71 -4.12 11.73 -7.87
N THR A 72 -5.22 11.25 -7.29
CA THR A 72 -6.55 11.91 -7.44
C THR A 72 -7.27 12.25 -6.14
N GLY A 73 -6.78 11.80 -4.99
CA GLY A 73 -7.36 11.98 -3.65
C GLY A 73 -7.26 13.39 -3.07
N ARG A 74 -7.25 14.43 -3.90
CA ARG A 74 -7.38 15.82 -3.42
C ARG A 74 -8.73 16.02 -2.76
N ASP A 75 -9.77 15.37 -3.25
CA ASP A 75 -11.07 15.24 -2.60
C ASP A 75 -11.65 13.85 -2.88
N TRP A 76 -12.53 13.41 -1.97
CA TRP A 76 -13.08 12.07 -1.99
C TRP A 76 -13.94 11.78 -3.23
N SER A 77 -14.67 12.79 -3.71
CA SER A 77 -15.55 12.66 -4.87
C SER A 77 -14.75 12.43 -6.16
N SER A 78 -13.69 13.21 -6.36
CA SER A 78 -12.75 13.04 -7.48
C SER A 78 -12.09 11.66 -7.46
N PHE A 79 -11.63 11.22 -6.28
CA PHE A 79 -11.08 9.88 -6.12
C PHE A 79 -12.11 8.79 -6.49
N LYS A 80 -13.33 8.85 -5.94
CA LYS A 80 -14.40 7.88 -6.27
C LYS A 80 -14.72 7.82 -7.76
N CYS A 81 -14.71 8.96 -8.44
CA CYS A 81 -14.93 8.99 -9.88
C CYS A 81 -13.76 8.31 -10.61
N PHE A 82 -12.53 8.67 -10.25
CA PHE A 82 -11.33 8.16 -10.89
C PHE A 82 -11.16 6.65 -10.73
N ILE A 83 -11.36 6.10 -9.53
CA ILE A 83 -11.08 4.67 -9.25
C ILE A 83 -11.91 3.70 -10.08
N ASN A 84 -13.03 4.14 -10.65
CA ASN A 84 -13.88 3.30 -11.50
C ASN A 84 -13.58 3.47 -13.00
N THR A 85 -12.58 4.28 -13.36
CA THR A 85 -12.16 4.48 -14.75
C THR A 85 -11.23 3.37 -15.22
N SER A 86 -11.22 3.11 -16.53
CA SER A 86 -10.27 2.16 -17.12
C SER A 86 -8.81 2.57 -16.90
N ALA A 87 -8.52 3.87 -16.81
CA ALA A 87 -7.17 4.36 -16.51
C ALA A 87 -6.73 3.96 -15.10
N SER A 88 -7.58 4.19 -14.10
CA SER A 88 -7.29 3.76 -12.73
C SER A 88 -7.19 2.25 -12.60
N HIS A 89 -8.04 1.49 -13.28
CA HIS A 89 -7.96 0.03 -13.26
C HIS A 89 -6.62 -0.47 -13.81
N ARG A 90 -6.14 0.08 -14.93
CA ARG A 90 -4.82 -0.27 -15.48
C ARG A 90 -3.68 0.08 -14.53
N LEU A 91 -3.75 1.25 -13.88
CA LEU A 91 -2.76 1.67 -12.88
C LEU A 91 -2.70 0.68 -11.72
N ILE A 92 -3.85 0.41 -11.09
CA ILE A 92 -3.95 -0.45 -9.90
C ILE A 92 -3.50 -1.87 -10.25
N LEU A 93 -4.01 -2.44 -11.35
CA LEU A 93 -3.62 -3.76 -11.83
C LEU A 93 -2.14 -3.84 -12.20
N GLY A 94 -1.59 -2.82 -12.87
CA GLY A 94 -0.18 -2.77 -13.23
C GLY A 94 0.73 -2.86 -12.00
N ILE A 95 0.44 -2.07 -10.97
CA ILE A 95 1.18 -2.09 -9.70
C ILE A 95 1.03 -3.44 -8.99
N MET A 96 -0.19 -3.95 -8.88
CA MET A 96 -0.47 -5.26 -8.27
C MET A 96 0.31 -6.39 -8.97
N ASN A 97 0.27 -6.41 -10.30
CA ASN A 97 0.89 -7.45 -11.10
C ASN A 97 2.42 -7.41 -10.99
N ILE A 98 3.03 -6.22 -10.98
CA ILE A 98 4.47 -6.05 -10.77
C ILE A 98 4.89 -6.50 -9.37
N GLN A 99 4.11 -6.16 -8.35
CA GLN A 99 4.37 -6.60 -6.98
C GLN A 99 4.41 -8.13 -6.88
N GLU A 100 3.45 -8.80 -7.50
CA GLU A 100 3.39 -10.26 -7.52
C GLU A 100 4.55 -10.85 -8.36
N GLN A 101 4.90 -10.26 -9.51
CA GLN A 101 6.02 -10.69 -10.37
C GLN A 101 7.33 -10.72 -9.60
N ASN A 102 7.63 -9.62 -8.94
CA ASN A 102 8.87 -9.48 -8.19
C ASN A 102 8.88 -10.36 -6.94
N SER A 103 7.74 -10.58 -6.29
CA SER A 103 7.63 -11.51 -5.16
C SER A 103 7.92 -12.95 -5.57
N ALA A 104 7.35 -13.39 -6.70
CA ALA A 104 7.58 -14.73 -7.25
C ALA A 104 9.04 -14.93 -7.69
N LEU A 105 9.65 -13.91 -8.31
CA LEU A 105 11.05 -13.92 -8.71
C LEU A 105 11.99 -13.99 -7.50
N ALA A 106 11.76 -13.17 -6.47
CA ALA A 106 12.56 -13.17 -5.25
C ALA A 106 12.52 -14.54 -4.56
N TYR A 107 11.35 -15.18 -4.49
CA TYR A 107 11.19 -16.53 -3.94
C TYR A 107 11.98 -17.57 -4.75
N LYS A 108 11.88 -17.55 -6.08
CA LYS A 108 12.64 -18.46 -6.96
C LYS A 108 14.15 -18.25 -6.80
N GLN A 109 14.62 -17.01 -6.77
CA GLN A 109 16.02 -16.69 -6.55
C GLN A 109 16.52 -17.16 -5.18
N ALA A 110 15.74 -16.97 -4.11
CA ALA A 110 16.10 -17.47 -2.78
C ALA A 110 16.21 -19.00 -2.75
N LYS A 111 15.27 -19.70 -3.41
CA LYS A 111 15.30 -21.16 -3.55
C LYS A 111 16.52 -21.62 -4.36
N LEU A 112 16.83 -20.96 -5.48
CA LEU A 112 18.03 -21.24 -6.27
C LEU A 112 19.32 -20.99 -5.49
N LYS A 113 19.39 -19.92 -4.69
CA LYS A 113 20.54 -19.64 -3.80
C LYS A 113 20.68 -20.68 -2.68
N ALA A 114 19.57 -21.16 -2.11
CA ALA A 114 19.61 -22.25 -1.13
C ALA A 114 20.02 -23.59 -1.77
N GLN A 115 19.68 -23.79 -3.05
CA GLN A 115 20.12 -24.92 -3.87
C GLN A 115 21.51 -24.71 -4.49
N LYS A 116 22.17 -23.58 -4.24
CA LYS A 116 23.48 -23.26 -4.83
C LYS A 116 24.58 -24.23 -4.38
N SER A 117 24.42 -24.88 -3.20
CA SER A 117 25.28 -26.00 -2.80
C SER A 117 25.17 -27.23 -3.74
N LEU A 118 24.06 -27.38 -4.49
CA LEU A 118 23.91 -28.38 -5.54
C LEU A 118 24.38 -27.85 -6.91
N PHE A 119 24.27 -26.54 -7.18
CA PHE A 119 24.67 -25.92 -8.45
C PHE A 119 26.17 -25.63 -8.57
N ASP A 120 26.87 -25.39 -7.46
CA ASP A 120 28.32 -25.23 -7.44
C ASP A 120 29.04 -26.53 -7.86
N ASN A 121 28.40 -27.69 -7.71
CA ASN A 121 28.87 -28.97 -8.28
C ASN A 121 28.73 -29.07 -9.80
N PHE A 122 27.97 -28.18 -10.45
CA PHE A 122 27.67 -28.22 -11.89
C PHE A 122 28.17 -26.99 -12.69
N HIS A 123 28.89 -26.06 -12.06
CA HIS A 123 29.33 -24.85 -12.76
C HIS A 123 30.44 -25.12 -13.79
N ARG A 124 30.02 -25.40 -15.04
CA ARG A 124 30.79 -25.06 -16.24
C ARG A 124 30.93 -23.54 -16.33
N LYS A 125 32.17 -23.08 -16.50
CA LYS A 125 32.53 -21.69 -16.79
C LYS A 125 31.83 -21.26 -18.09
N GLY A 126 30.84 -20.38 -18.00
CA GLY A 126 30.17 -19.80 -19.14
C GLY A 126 29.20 -18.71 -18.71
N HIS A 127 29.34 -17.53 -19.29
CA HIS A 127 28.66 -16.28 -18.92
C HIS A 127 27.15 -16.42 -18.72
N SER A 128 26.70 -16.44 -17.47
CA SER A 128 25.32 -16.08 -17.16
C SER A 128 25.15 -14.57 -17.41
N PRO A 129 24.20 -14.14 -18.26
CA PRO A 129 23.94 -12.71 -18.44
C PRO A 129 23.53 -12.09 -17.10
N ASN A 130 24.12 -10.94 -16.78
CA ASN A 130 23.73 -10.12 -15.62
C ASN A 130 22.37 -9.48 -15.90
N VAL A 131 21.29 -10.20 -15.61
CA VAL A 131 19.92 -9.65 -15.64
C VAL A 131 19.67 -8.90 -14.33
N ASN A 132 19.63 -7.56 -14.40
CA ASN A 132 19.22 -6.71 -13.28
C ASN A 132 17.70 -6.62 -13.23
N TYR A 133 17.10 -7.29 -12.25
CA TYR A 133 15.66 -7.20 -12.01
C TYR A 133 15.33 -5.89 -11.28
N MET A 134 14.34 -5.15 -11.80
CA MET A 134 13.82 -3.95 -11.15
C MET A 134 13.09 -4.32 -9.86
N ARG A 135 13.37 -3.61 -8.76
CA ARG A 135 12.66 -3.86 -7.50
C ARG A 135 11.23 -3.31 -7.60
N THR A 136 10.31 -3.88 -6.84
CA THR A 136 8.90 -3.42 -6.80
C THR A 136 8.78 -1.94 -6.51
N GLN A 137 9.60 -1.41 -5.59
CA GLN A 137 9.61 0.00 -5.25
C GLN A 137 10.07 0.88 -6.42
N ASP A 138 11.13 0.49 -7.13
CA ASP A 138 11.64 1.26 -8.27
C ASP A 138 10.59 1.30 -9.41
N ALA A 139 9.91 0.18 -9.65
CA ALA A 139 8.82 0.09 -10.61
C ALA A 139 7.61 0.95 -10.19
N TYR A 140 7.27 0.95 -8.91
CA TYR A 140 6.23 1.80 -8.35
C TYR A 140 6.57 3.29 -8.57
N HIS A 141 7.78 3.73 -8.24
CA HIS A 141 8.22 5.12 -8.46
C HIS A 141 8.15 5.52 -9.93
N LEU A 142 8.54 4.63 -10.85
CA LEU A 142 8.46 4.88 -12.28
C LEU A 142 7.01 5.04 -12.76
N ILE A 143 6.09 4.19 -12.28
CA ILE A 143 4.67 4.28 -12.60
C ILE A 143 4.08 5.57 -12.03
N MET A 144 4.37 5.89 -10.77
CA MET A 144 3.91 7.11 -10.12
C MET A 144 4.37 8.37 -10.87
N LYS A 145 5.61 8.35 -11.38
CA LYS A 145 6.16 9.44 -12.22
C LYS A 145 5.42 9.55 -13.55
N ASN A 146 5.21 8.44 -14.25
CA ASN A 146 4.67 8.48 -15.61
C ASN A 146 3.15 8.70 -15.64
N GLU A 147 2.41 7.99 -14.79
CA GLU A 147 0.94 8.03 -14.76
C GLU A 147 0.43 9.15 -13.86
N GLY A 148 1.12 9.40 -12.74
CA GLY A 148 0.70 10.35 -11.71
C GLY A 148 1.34 11.72 -11.81
N ARG A 149 2.43 11.84 -12.60
CA ARG A 149 3.37 12.99 -12.55
C ARG A 149 3.91 13.23 -11.14
N LEU A 150 4.12 12.16 -10.38
CA LEU A 150 4.61 12.22 -9.00
C LEU A 150 6.06 11.77 -8.92
N ILE A 151 6.94 12.64 -8.44
CA ILE A 151 8.37 12.36 -8.30
C ILE A 151 8.64 11.98 -6.84
N CYS A 152 9.15 10.77 -6.62
CA CYS A 152 9.62 10.37 -5.29
C CYS A 152 10.85 11.22 -4.94
N LEU A 153 10.73 12.02 -3.88
CA LEU A 153 11.80 12.85 -3.36
C LEU A 153 12.70 12.07 -2.40
N LYS A 154 12.08 11.23 -1.57
CA LYS A 154 12.77 10.57 -0.47
C LYS A 154 12.05 9.29 -0.06
N THR A 155 12.83 8.24 0.11
CA THR A 155 12.43 7.02 0.83
C THR A 155 13.09 7.00 2.19
N SER A 156 12.31 6.89 3.25
CA SER A 156 12.80 6.80 4.64
C SER A 156 12.24 5.56 5.32
N THR A 157 13.02 4.92 6.21
CA THR A 157 12.49 3.94 7.16
C THR A 157 12.46 4.60 8.53
N LEU A 158 11.30 4.63 9.17
CA LEU A 158 11.18 5.21 10.50
C LEU A 158 11.83 4.28 11.55
N PRO A 159 12.44 4.84 12.61
CA PRO A 159 12.92 4.05 13.73
C PRO A 159 11.82 3.16 14.30
N GLN A 160 12.19 1.94 14.72
CA GLN A 160 11.24 1.08 15.41
C GLN A 160 10.90 1.67 16.77
N ALA A 161 9.61 1.67 17.12
CA ALA A 161 9.14 2.07 18.44
C ALA A 161 8.24 0.99 19.03
N SER A 162 8.32 0.82 20.35
CA SER A 162 7.62 -0.24 21.09
C SER A 162 6.10 -0.01 21.16
N THR A 163 5.66 1.25 21.25
CA THR A 163 4.24 1.61 21.37
C THR A 163 3.66 2.12 20.05
N THR A 164 2.35 1.93 19.83
CA THR A 164 1.65 2.50 18.68
C THR A 164 1.73 4.03 18.68
N ALA A 165 1.51 4.65 19.84
CA ALA A 165 1.57 6.11 19.97
C ALA A 165 2.91 6.69 19.48
N ALA A 166 4.04 6.12 19.93
CA ALA A 166 5.36 6.59 19.50
C ALA A 166 5.61 6.37 18.00
N ARG A 167 5.10 5.27 17.41
CA ARG A 167 5.18 5.03 15.97
C ARG A 167 4.39 6.08 15.18
N ILE A 168 3.16 6.39 15.60
CA ILE A 168 2.32 7.40 14.94
C ILE A 168 2.91 8.80 15.11
N GLU A 169 3.41 9.13 16.29
CA GLU A 169 4.06 10.41 16.54
C GLU A 169 5.29 10.58 15.64
N GLY A 170 6.13 9.56 15.51
CA GLY A 170 7.26 9.56 14.59
C GLY A 170 6.85 9.70 13.12
N LEU A 171 5.76 9.04 12.72
CA LEU A 171 5.18 9.20 11.38
C LEU A 171 4.73 10.64 11.13
N VAL A 172 3.86 11.19 11.99
CA VAL A 172 3.30 12.53 11.81
C VAL A 172 4.39 13.61 11.86
N LYS A 173 5.40 13.46 12.73
CA LYS A 173 6.58 14.35 12.76
C LYS A 173 7.41 14.34 11.47
N SER A 174 7.33 13.28 10.68
CA SER A 174 8.04 13.17 9.39
C SER A 174 7.28 13.77 8.21
N LEU A 175 6.01 14.14 8.40
CA LEU A 175 5.18 14.73 7.36
C LEU A 175 5.45 16.23 7.26
N ARG A 176 5.43 16.74 6.03
CA ARG A 176 5.48 18.17 5.71
C ARG A 176 4.15 18.58 5.08
N GLN A 177 3.80 19.84 5.20
CA GLN A 177 2.65 20.41 4.49
C GLN A 177 2.90 20.40 2.98
N ASP A 178 1.83 20.33 2.19
CA ASP A 178 1.83 20.30 0.73
C ASP A 178 2.65 19.16 0.11
N SER A 179 2.54 17.97 0.70
CA SER A 179 3.27 16.78 0.29
C SER A 179 2.39 15.53 0.24
N LEU A 180 2.87 14.51 -0.46
CA LEU A 180 2.17 13.27 -0.74
C LEU A 180 3.02 12.10 -0.25
N TYR A 181 2.41 11.12 0.42
CA TYR A 181 3.15 10.06 1.08
C TYR A 181 2.54 8.69 0.82
N GLU A 182 3.34 7.76 0.30
CA GLU A 182 3.04 6.34 0.40
C GLU A 182 3.70 5.82 1.68
N ILE A 183 2.91 5.14 2.50
CA ILE A 183 3.36 4.60 3.79
C ILE A 183 3.23 3.08 3.74
N GLY A 184 4.38 2.42 3.65
CA GLY A 184 4.49 0.98 3.76
C GLY A 184 4.55 0.56 5.23
N ILE A 185 3.66 -0.31 5.68
CA ILE A 185 3.66 -0.88 7.03
C ILE A 185 3.89 -2.38 6.97
N TYR A 186 4.85 -2.90 7.75
CA TYR A 186 5.29 -4.29 7.66
C TYR A 186 5.30 -5.02 9.00
N LYS A 187 4.94 -6.31 8.96
CA LYS A 187 5.06 -7.25 10.07
C LYS A 187 6.26 -8.16 9.82
N GLY A 188 7.46 -7.71 10.21
CA GLY A 188 8.71 -8.40 9.89
C GLY A 188 8.84 -8.68 8.38
N CYS A 189 9.18 -9.90 8.00
CA CYS A 189 9.28 -10.33 6.60
C CYS A 189 8.00 -11.02 6.06
N LYS A 190 6.90 -11.08 6.84
CA LYS A 190 5.76 -11.99 6.58
C LYS A 190 4.55 -11.33 5.91
N GLY A 191 4.56 -10.02 5.72
CA GLY A 191 3.47 -9.30 5.09
C GLY A 191 3.61 -7.78 5.25
N GLY A 192 3.06 -7.05 4.28
CA GLY A 192 3.02 -5.60 4.27
C GLY A 192 1.66 -5.09 3.82
N HIS A 193 1.34 -3.86 4.21
CA HIS A 193 0.20 -3.11 3.76
C HIS A 193 0.66 -1.71 3.34
N SER A 194 -0.10 -1.07 2.46
CA SER A 194 0.18 0.29 2.00
C SER A 194 -1.00 1.18 2.34
N ILE A 195 -0.70 2.37 2.86
CA ILE A 195 -1.65 3.45 3.07
C ILE A 195 -1.10 4.73 2.43
N ALA A 196 -1.98 5.65 2.07
CA ALA A 196 -1.61 6.93 1.50
C ALA A 196 -1.91 8.06 2.48
N ILE A 197 -1.00 9.02 2.62
CA ILE A 197 -1.22 10.26 3.35
C ILE A 197 -1.03 11.44 2.39
N ARG A 198 -1.92 12.43 2.49
CA ARG A 198 -1.83 13.69 1.76
C ARG A 198 -1.92 14.86 2.73
N THR A 199 -1.11 15.87 2.51
CA THR A 199 -1.12 17.12 3.29
C THR A 199 -1.40 18.31 2.39
N ASP A 200 -2.41 18.22 1.52
CA ASP A 200 -2.72 19.29 0.55
C ASP A 200 -3.35 20.52 1.23
N GLY A 201 -2.71 21.68 1.10
CA GLY A 201 -3.19 22.95 1.61
C GLY A 201 -3.47 22.89 3.11
N ASN A 202 -4.70 23.20 3.51
CA ASN A 202 -5.12 23.22 4.91
C ASN A 202 -5.69 21.88 5.39
N MET A 203 -5.41 20.75 4.74
CA MET A 203 -5.94 19.44 5.12
C MET A 203 -4.83 18.39 5.29
N ILE A 204 -4.97 17.53 6.30
CA ILE A 204 -4.27 16.25 6.40
C ILE A 204 -5.27 15.12 6.18
N LYS A 205 -4.91 14.17 5.32
CA LYS A 205 -5.78 13.05 4.94
C LYS A 205 -5.01 11.75 4.95
N LEU A 206 -5.62 10.70 5.48
CA LEU A 206 -5.14 9.33 5.36
C LEU A 206 -6.17 8.53 4.57
N PHE A 207 -5.70 7.74 3.60
CA PHE A 207 -6.47 6.69 2.95
C PHE A 207 -5.86 5.33 3.24
N ASP A 208 -6.69 4.44 3.76
CA ASP A 208 -6.38 3.03 3.94
C ASP A 208 -7.40 2.20 3.14
N ALA A 209 -6.93 1.36 2.24
CA ALA A 209 -7.77 0.53 1.38
C ALA A 209 -8.73 -0.42 2.15
N ASN A 210 -8.49 -0.69 3.43
CA ASN A 210 -9.39 -1.50 4.28
C ASN A 210 -10.41 -0.69 5.10
N ILE A 211 -10.22 0.64 5.19
CA ILE A 211 -10.93 1.48 6.16
C ILE A 211 -11.59 2.68 5.48
N GLY A 212 -10.95 3.27 4.48
CA GLY A 212 -11.38 4.50 3.82
C GLY A 212 -10.50 5.71 4.10
N GLU A 213 -11.07 6.88 3.84
CA GLU A 213 -10.43 8.18 4.06
C GLU A 213 -10.79 8.74 5.44
N ILE A 214 -9.79 9.27 6.13
CA ILE A 214 -9.91 10.09 7.34
C ILE A 214 -9.27 11.43 7.02
N SER A 215 -9.95 12.54 7.29
CA SER A 215 -9.38 13.87 7.03
C SER A 215 -9.68 14.87 8.14
N TYR A 216 -8.70 15.74 8.39
CA TYR A 216 -8.76 16.83 9.36
C TYR A 216 -8.09 18.08 8.79
N ASN A 217 -8.42 19.25 9.35
CA ASN A 217 -7.69 20.47 8.99
C ASN A 217 -6.23 20.38 9.46
N TYR A 218 -5.29 20.91 8.67
CA TYR A 218 -3.86 20.97 8.98
C TYR A 218 -3.58 22.14 9.93
N ASN A 219 -3.95 21.98 11.21
CA ASN A 219 -3.60 22.92 12.27
C ASN A 219 -3.28 22.16 13.57
N THR A 220 -2.60 22.82 14.51
CA THR A 220 -2.08 22.19 15.73
C THR A 220 -3.13 21.38 16.49
N LYS A 221 -4.34 21.92 16.66
CA LYS A 221 -5.42 21.25 17.39
C LYS A 221 -5.90 20.00 16.66
N GLN A 222 -6.16 20.13 15.36
CA GLN A 222 -6.74 19.07 14.55
C GLN A 222 -5.73 17.97 14.19
N ILE A 223 -4.42 18.29 14.14
CA ILE A 223 -3.35 17.30 14.00
C ILE A 223 -3.32 16.34 15.20
N MET A 224 -3.59 16.79 16.42
CA MET A 224 -3.69 15.88 17.57
C MET A 224 -4.84 14.89 17.40
N HIS A 225 -6.00 15.33 16.91
CA HIS A 225 -7.12 14.44 16.62
C HIS A 225 -6.81 13.47 15.48
N PHE A 226 -6.07 13.90 14.46
CA PHE A 226 -5.57 13.02 13.41
C PHE A 226 -4.63 11.95 13.99
N VAL A 227 -3.67 12.32 14.84
CA VAL A 227 -2.77 11.39 15.55
C VAL A 227 -3.57 10.36 16.36
N GLU A 228 -4.55 10.79 17.15
CA GLU A 228 -5.40 9.88 17.92
C GLU A 228 -6.23 8.95 17.03
N ALA A 229 -6.78 9.45 15.92
CA ALA A 229 -7.49 8.62 14.94
C ALA A 229 -6.55 7.56 14.32
N LEU A 230 -5.31 7.91 14.00
CA LEU A 230 -4.31 6.96 13.53
C LEU A 230 -3.94 5.92 14.60
N CYS A 231 -3.85 6.31 15.87
CA CYS A 231 -3.65 5.36 16.96
C CYS A 231 -4.80 4.33 17.02
N ILE A 232 -6.07 4.77 16.87
CA ILE A 232 -7.23 3.85 16.82
C ILE A 232 -7.09 2.86 15.65
N VAL A 233 -6.69 3.34 14.48
CA VAL A 233 -6.47 2.50 13.28
C VAL A 233 -5.35 1.50 13.52
N PHE A 234 -4.19 1.97 13.97
CA PHE A 234 -3.02 1.12 14.12
C PHE A 234 -3.17 0.13 15.28
N ASP A 235 -3.79 0.49 16.40
CA ASP A 235 -4.06 -0.47 17.47
C ASP A 235 -5.08 -1.54 17.04
N GLY A 236 -6.04 -1.16 16.19
CA GLY A 236 -7.08 -2.08 15.71
C GLY A 236 -6.63 -3.02 14.61
N CYS A 237 -5.83 -2.55 13.65
CA CYS A 237 -5.46 -3.29 12.45
C CYS A 237 -3.98 -3.64 12.36
N TYR A 238 -3.11 -2.80 12.94
CA TYR A 238 -1.67 -2.81 12.66
C TYR A 238 -0.79 -2.91 13.91
N LYS A 239 -1.33 -3.37 15.04
CA LYS A 239 -0.65 -3.41 16.34
C LYS A 239 0.70 -4.13 16.29
N ASN A 240 0.78 -5.18 15.46
CA ASN A 240 1.95 -6.02 15.29
C ASN A 240 2.83 -5.63 14.09
N TYR A 241 2.52 -4.52 13.42
CA TYR A 241 3.32 -3.97 12.31
C TYR A 241 4.28 -2.95 12.91
N ASN A 242 5.56 -3.28 12.92
CA ASN A 242 6.58 -2.57 13.67
C ASN A 242 7.63 -1.87 12.80
N ARG A 243 7.55 -2.05 11.48
CA ARG A 243 8.39 -1.34 10.51
C ARG A 243 7.51 -0.46 9.62
N ILE A 244 7.88 0.81 9.51
CA ILE A 244 7.20 1.80 8.67
C ILE A 244 8.22 2.36 7.67
N THR A 245 7.88 2.32 6.39
CA THR A 245 8.58 3.07 5.33
C THR A 245 7.72 4.23 4.89
N VAL A 246 8.36 5.31 4.49
CA VAL A 246 7.73 6.56 4.06
C VAL A 246 8.38 6.95 2.75
N ASP A 247 7.63 6.87 1.68
CA ASP A 247 8.00 7.43 0.38
C ASP A 247 7.29 8.77 0.21
N GLU A 248 8.06 9.85 0.17
CA GLU A 248 7.57 11.20 -0.03
C GLU A 248 7.60 11.56 -1.52
N TYR A 249 6.50 12.11 -2.02
CA TYR A 249 6.31 12.52 -3.39
C TYR A 249 5.97 14.01 -3.49
N TYR A 250 6.43 14.60 -4.59
CA TYR A 250 6.06 15.92 -5.05
C TYR A 250 5.40 15.84 -6.41
N ARG A 251 4.48 16.76 -6.70
CA ARG A 251 3.77 16.88 -7.97
C ARG A 251 4.32 18.04 -8.77
#